data_AF-A0A419ERD6-F1
#
_entry.id   AF-A0A419ERD6-F1
#
_cell.length_a   1.000
_cell.length_b   1.000
_cell.length_c   1.000
_cell.angle_alpha   90.00
_cell.angle_beta   90.00
_cell.angle_gamma   90.00
#
_symmetry.space_group_name_H-M   'P 1'
#
loop_
_entity.id
_entity.type
_entity.pdbx_description
1 polymer ?
#
loop_
_entity_poly.entity_id
_entity_poly.type
_entity_poly.pdbx_seq_one_letter_code
_entity_poly.pdbx_strand_id
1 'polypeptide(L)' 'MAQAQAKKMTVPEHKLMKSHGGHGNHLCELTAKRQMDKVGRLAKNAQYVCHICGRAAAKAANLCEPVEL' A
#
# COMPACT_ATOMS: atom_id res chain seq x y z
N MET A 1 -13.00 1.24 -32.41
CA MET A 1 -13.10 1.47 -30.96
C MET A 1 -12.03 0.63 -30.28
N ALA A 2 -10.86 1.19 -29.97
CA ALA A 2 -9.74 0.44 -29.39
C ALA A 2 -10.02 0.15 -27.91
N GLN A 3 -10.11 -1.13 -27.55
CA GLN A 3 -10.34 -1.57 -26.18
C GLN A 3 -9.01 -1.51 -25.42
N ALA A 4 -8.88 -0.53 -24.54
CA ALA A 4 -7.79 -0.44 -23.58
C ALA A 4 -7.93 -1.61 -22.59
N GLN A 5 -7.12 -2.65 -22.78
CA GLN A 5 -7.05 -3.80 -21.89
C GLN A 5 -6.43 -3.34 -20.57
N ALA A 6 -7.28 -3.07 -19.58
CA ALA A 6 -6.85 -2.86 -18.20
C ALA A 6 -6.14 -4.14 -17.74
N LYS A 7 -4.80 -4.09 -17.66
CA LYS A 7 -3.96 -5.19 -17.21
C LYS A 7 -4.37 -5.52 -15.78
N LYS A 8 -5.18 -6.56 -15.58
CA LYS A 8 -5.58 -7.02 -14.25
C LYS A 8 -4.30 -7.43 -13.52
N MET A 9 -3.92 -6.64 -12.52
CA MET A 9 -2.78 -6.89 -11.66
C MET A 9 -3.20 -7.99 -10.67
N THR A 10 -3.14 -9.24 -11.11
CA THR A 10 -3.43 -10.41 -10.27
C THR A 10 -2.21 -10.68 -9.41
N VAL A 11 -2.24 -10.21 -8.17
CA VAL A 11 -1.31 -10.66 -7.13
C VAL A 11 -1.84 -11.95 -6.49
N PRO A 12 -0.95 -12.89 -6.10
CA PRO A 12 -1.36 -14.10 -5.41
C PRO A 12 -2.13 -13.77 -4.12
N GLU A 13 -3.12 -14.60 -3.79
CA GLU A 13 -3.97 -14.43 -2.61
C GLU A 13 -3.13 -14.61 -1.34
N HIS A 14 -2.56 -13.51 -0.84
CA HIS A 14 -1.84 -13.50 0.41
C HIS A 14 -2.84 -13.49 1.56
N LYS A 15 -2.83 -14.59 2.33
CA LYS A 15 -3.64 -14.81 3.53
C LYS A 15 -3.53 -13.57 4.43
N LEU A 16 -4.58 -12.73 4.42
CA LEU A 16 -4.66 -11.49 5.19
C LEU A 16 -4.64 -11.82 6.69
N MET A 17 -3.45 -12.01 7.24
CA MET A 17 -3.29 -12.15 8.68
C MET A 17 -3.58 -10.79 9.29
N LYS A 18 -4.70 -10.75 10.01
CA LYS A 18 -4.97 -9.80 11.10
C LYS A 18 -3.64 -9.53 11.82
N SER A 19 -3.07 -8.34 11.58
CA SER A 19 -1.84 -7.86 12.21
C SER A 19 -0.63 -8.80 12.04
N HIS A 20 0.03 -8.73 10.89
CA HIS A 20 1.37 -9.30 10.75
C HIS A 20 2.42 -8.47 11.50
N GLY A 21 3.57 -9.08 11.81
CA GLY A 21 4.69 -8.37 12.44
C GLY A 21 5.09 -7.14 11.63
N GLY A 22 5.10 -5.96 12.27
CA GLY A 22 5.43 -4.69 11.62
C GLY A 22 4.24 -3.80 11.20
N HIS A 23 2.99 -4.30 11.29
CA HIS A 23 1.79 -3.52 10.94
C HIS A 23 1.70 -2.16 11.65
N GLY A 24 2.25 -2.06 12.86
CA GLY A 24 2.32 -0.84 13.67
C GLY A 24 2.92 0.39 12.98
N ASN A 25 3.82 0.15 12.02
CA ASN A 25 4.58 1.19 11.31
C ASN A 25 4.14 1.38 9.86
N HIS A 26 3.16 0.61 9.37
CA HIS A 26 2.68 0.70 8.00
C HIS A 26 1.64 1.81 7.83
N LEU A 27 1.49 2.31 6.60
CA LEU A 27 0.59 3.43 6.32
C LEU A 27 -0.86 3.18 6.72
N CYS A 28 -1.38 1.95 6.60
CA CYS A 28 -2.78 1.67 6.97
C CYS A 28 -3.00 1.97 8.49
N GLU A 29 -2.05 1.59 9.37
CA GLU A 29 -2.11 1.85 10.82
C GLU A 29 -1.79 3.32 11.19
N LEU A 30 -0.77 3.91 10.56
CA LEU A 30 -0.43 5.33 10.79
C LEU A 30 -1.61 6.25 10.45
N THR A 31 -2.39 5.88 9.41
CA THR A 31 -3.63 6.56 9.03
C THR A 31 -4.72 6.35 10.08
N ALA A 32 -4.90 5.12 10.59
CA ALA A 32 -5.88 4.82 11.64
C ALA A 32 -5.61 5.63 12.92
N LYS A 33 -4.33 5.80 13.27
CA LYS A 33 -3.86 6.64 14.37
C LYS A 33 -3.88 8.16 14.08
N ARG A 34 -4.38 8.56 12.91
CA ARG A 34 -4.45 9.95 12.44
C ARG A 34 -3.09 10.68 12.42
N GLN A 35 -1.99 9.95 12.25
CA GLN A 35 -0.64 10.53 12.16
C GLN A 35 -0.35 11.03 10.72
N MET A 36 -1.18 11.94 10.23
CA MET A 36 -1.19 12.34 8.80
C MET A 36 0.12 13.01 8.36
N ASP A 37 0.84 13.68 9.25
CA ASP A 37 2.18 14.21 8.96
C ASP A 37 3.17 13.12 8.54
N LYS A 38 3.15 11.97 9.25
CA LYS A 38 4.00 10.83 8.91
C LYS A 38 3.53 10.17 7.62
N VAL A 39 2.22 10.02 7.45
CA VAL A 39 1.64 9.46 6.22
C VAL A 39 2.06 10.29 5.01
N GLY A 40 1.92 11.62 5.06
CA GLY A 40 2.32 12.51 3.98
C GLY A 40 3.81 12.42 3.66
N ARG A 41 4.68 12.31 4.67
CA ARG A 41 6.12 12.12 4.47
C ARG A 41 6.47 10.79 3.79
N LEU A 42 5.80 9.70 4.17
CA LEU A 42 6.06 8.37 3.61
C LEU A 42 5.42 8.17 2.23
N ALA A 43 4.32 8.87 1.95
CA ALA A 43 3.62 8.87 0.67
C ALA A 43 4.26 9.78 -0.38
N LYS A 44 5.12 10.72 0.03
CA LYS A 44 5.82 11.61 -0.90
C LYS A 44 6.66 10.81 -1.89
N ASN A 45 6.52 11.10 -3.19
CA ASN A 45 7.18 10.37 -4.28
C ASN A 45 6.91 8.86 -4.21
N ALA A 46 5.63 8.48 -4.06
CA ALA A 46 5.27 7.08 -3.96
C ALA A 46 5.65 6.30 -5.22
N GLN A 47 6.31 5.16 -5.02
CA GLN A 47 6.71 4.21 -6.06
C GLN A 47 5.97 2.88 -5.91
N TYR A 48 5.31 2.69 -4.77
CA TYR A 48 4.57 1.49 -4.43
C TYR A 48 3.16 1.87 -3.96
N VAL A 49 2.17 1.03 -4.24
CA VAL A 49 0.81 1.11 -3.73
C VAL A 49 0.45 -0.18 -3.00
N CYS A 50 -0.29 -0.05 -1.90
CA CYS A 50 -0.80 -1.22 -1.19
C CYS A 50 -1.98 -1.79 -1.97
N HIS A 51 -1.90 -3.03 -2.43
CA HIS A 51 -3.00 -3.67 -3.15
C HIS A 51 -4.29 -3.77 -2.31
N ILE A 52 -4.15 -3.99 -1.00
CA ILE A 52 -5.31 -4.15 -0.10
C ILE A 52 -5.98 -2.81 0.19
N CYS A 53 -5.18 -1.84 0.61
CA CYS A 53 -5.67 -0.65 1.29
C CYS A 53 -5.54 0.61 0.40
N GLY A 54 -4.89 0.51 -0.76
CA GLY A 54 -4.78 1.57 -1.76
C GLY A 54 -3.84 2.73 -1.39
N ARG A 55 -3.20 2.70 -0.21
CA ARG A 55 -2.25 3.75 0.19
C ARG A 55 -0.94 3.58 -0.55
N ALA A 56 -0.33 4.68 -0.94
CA ALA A 56 0.92 4.70 -1.70
C ALA A 56 2.09 5.16 -0.82
N ALA A 57 3.28 4.60 -1.04
CA ALA A 57 4.49 4.94 -0.31
C ALA A 57 5.74 4.92 -1.21
N ALA A 58 6.76 5.68 -0.83
CA ALA A 58 8.04 5.70 -1.54
C ALA A 58 8.81 4.38 -1.44
N LYS A 59 8.54 3.58 -0.40
CA LYS A 59 9.21 2.31 -0.11
C LYS A 59 8.18 1.22 0.18
N ALA A 60 8.40 0.03 -0.37
CA ALA A 60 7.58 -1.16 -0.15
C ALA A 60 7.38 -1.52 1.33
N ALA A 61 8.43 -1.36 2.15
CA ALA A 61 8.44 -1.66 3.59
C ALA A 61 7.45 -0.83 4.44
N ASN A 62 6.85 0.21 3.88
CA ASN A 62 5.85 1.02 4.59
C ASN A 62 4.41 0.52 4.33
N LEU A 63 4.24 -0.52 3.51
CA LEU A 63 2.95 -1.04 3.08
C LEU A 63 2.81 -2.51 3.49
N CYS A 64 1.57 -2.96 3.65
CA CYS A 64 1.29 -4.35 3.96
C CYS A 64 1.57 -5.25 2.75
N GLU A 65 1.01 -4.88 1.60
CA GLU A 65 1.13 -5.61 0.33
C GLU A 65 1.54 -4.63 -0.77
N PRO A 66 2.84 -4.26 -0.82
CA PRO A 66 3.34 -3.29 -1.78
C PRO A 66 3.35 -3.85 -3.20
N VAL A 67 2.87 -3.03 -4.13
CA VAL A 67 2.91 -3.29 -5.57
C VAL A 67 3.51 -2.07 -6.26
N GLU A 68 4.41 -2.27 -7.20
CA GLU A 68 5.04 -1.17 -7.95
C GLU A 68 4.02 -0.43 -8.83
N LEU A 69 4.12 0.90 -8.81
CA LEU A 69 3.32 1.82 -9.61
C LEU A 69 3.90 2.02 -11.03
#